data_AF-A0A068WJJ0-F1
#
_entry.id   AF-A0A068WJJ0-F1
#
_cell.length_a   1.000
_cell.length_b   1.000
_cell.length_c   1.000
_cell.angle_alpha   90.00
_cell.angle_beta   90.00
_cell.angle_gamma   90.00
#
_symmetry.space_group_name_H-M   'P 1'
#
loop_
_entity.id
_entity.type
_entity.pdbx_description
1 polymer ?
#
loop_
_entity_poly.entity_id
_entity_poly.type
_entity_poly.pdbx_seq_one_letter_code
_entity_poly.pdbx_strand_id
1 'polypeptide(L)'
;MDGTMDVTEALEQRLSILGLSKDLIRRFLDDTPLQLTPGVERLFASLRSSNVEVYLVSGGIFELVDRVAKKLRVPEDHVFANRLIYNDDGMHC
;
A
#
# COMPACT_ATOMS: atom_id res chain seq x y z
N MET A 1 -7.10 0.48 15.59
CA MET A 1 -7.50 1.90 15.60
C MET A 1 -8.82 1.94 16.33
N ASP A 2 -8.82 2.31 17.60
CA ASP A 2 -10.02 2.20 18.49
C ASP A 2 -10.81 3.53 18.54
N GLY A 3 -10.57 4.44 17.58
CA GLY A 3 -11.24 5.74 17.47
C GLY A 3 -10.81 6.81 18.48
N THR A 4 -9.87 6.51 19.37
CA THR A 4 -9.44 7.40 20.46
C THR A 4 -8.23 8.27 20.15
N MET A 5 -7.55 8.03 19.03
CA MET A 5 -6.37 8.76 18.57
C MET A 5 -6.53 9.06 17.07
N ASP A 6 -6.04 10.22 16.64
CA ASP A 6 -6.07 10.59 15.23
C ASP A 6 -5.30 9.57 14.39
N VAL A 7 -5.85 9.21 13.23
CA VAL A 7 -5.28 8.18 12.35
C VAL A 7 -3.90 8.60 11.84
N THR A 8 -3.71 9.90 11.60
CA THR A 8 -2.45 10.49 11.15
C THR A 8 -1.41 10.37 12.23
N GLU A 9 -1.75 10.78 13.46
CA GLU A 9 -0.86 10.74 14.61
C GLU A 9 -0.42 9.30 14.94
N ALA A 10 -1.38 8.37 14.94
CA ALA A 10 -1.08 6.95 15.18
C ALA A 10 -0.25 6.31 14.06
N LEU A 11 -0.31 6.83 12.84
CA LEU A 11 0.51 6.37 11.72
C LEU A 11 1.92 6.96 11.82
N GLU A 12 2.05 8.27 12.01
CA GLU A 12 3.34 8.96 12.17
C GLU A 12 4.17 8.38 13.30
N GLN A 13 3.56 8.11 14.46
CA GLN A 13 4.27 7.48 15.58
C GLN A 13 4.82 6.10 15.23
N ARG A 14 4.06 5.29 14.48
CA ARG A 14 4.53 3.97 14.02
C ARG A 14 5.66 4.09 13.01
N LEU A 15 5.55 5.02 12.06
CA LEU A 15 6.57 5.27 11.05
C LEU A 15 7.88 5.76 11.69
N SER A 16 7.79 6.65 12.68
CA SER A 16 8.94 7.17 13.43
C SER A 16 9.71 6.08 14.18
N ILE A 17 9.00 5.14 14.82
CA ILE A 17 9.62 4.00 15.51
C ILE A 17 10.30 3.05 14.51
N LEU A 18 9.71 2.86 13.33
CA LEU A 18 10.24 1.93 12.33
C LEU A 18 11.50 2.45 11.61
N GLY A 19 11.76 3.76 11.63
CA GLY A 19 12.93 4.35 10.98
C GLY A 19 13.01 3.97 9.50
N LEU A 20 11.90 4.11 8.78
CA LEU A 20 11.80 3.65 7.40
C LEU A 20 12.76 4.44 6.49
N SER A 21 13.59 3.70 5.76
CA SER A 21 14.38 4.23 4.65
C SER A 21 13.87 3.66 3.33
N LYS A 22 14.13 4.39 2.25
CA LYS A 22 13.77 3.97 0.90
C LYS A 22 14.40 2.62 0.53
N ASP A 23 15.63 2.37 0.96
CA ASP A 23 16.32 1.10 0.78
C ASP A 23 15.65 -0.05 1.55
N LEU A 24 15.18 0.20 2.77
CA LEU A 24 14.48 -0.82 3.57
C LEU A 24 13.19 -1.27 2.89
N ILE A 25 12.40 -0.31 2.39
CA ILE A 25 11.15 -0.60 1.68
C ILE A 25 11.44 -1.36 0.39
N ARG A 26 12.45 -0.93 -0.38
CA ARG A 26 12.86 -1.63 -1.61
C ARG A 26 13.26 -3.08 -1.32
N ARG A 27 14.13 -3.30 -0.33
CA ARG A 27 14.54 -4.66 0.08
C ARG A 27 13.34 -5.50 0.50
N PHE A 28 12.42 -4.93 1.30
CA PHE A 28 11.22 -5.64 1.72
C PHE A 28 10.34 -6.07 0.53
N LEU A 29 10.18 -5.21 -0.47
CA LEU A 29 9.41 -5.50 -1.68
C LEU A 29 10.03 -6.64 -2.51
N ASP A 30 11.36 -6.69 -2.57
CA ASP A 30 12.12 -7.72 -3.29
C ASP A 30 12.11 -9.06 -2.55
N ASP A 31 12.35 -9.05 -1.23
CA ASP A 31 12.52 -10.27 -0.42
C ASP A 31 11.20 -10.90 0.02
N THR A 32 10.13 -10.12 0.19
CA THR A 32 8.87 -10.61 0.75
C THR A 32 7.92 -11.05 -0.35
N PRO A 33 7.44 -12.30 -0.39
CA PRO A 33 6.45 -12.72 -1.39
C PRO A 33 5.08 -12.06 -1.12
N LEU A 34 4.41 -11.63 -2.18
CA LEU A 34 3.07 -11.08 -2.08
C LEU A 34 2.06 -12.19 -1.77
N GLN A 35 1.32 -12.06 -0.66
CA GLN A 35 0.24 -12.96 -0.28
C GLN A 35 -1.10 -12.28 -0.55
N LEU A 36 -1.89 -12.88 -1.44
CA LEU A 36 -3.24 -12.42 -1.75
C LEU A 36 -4.27 -13.27 -1.01
N THR A 37 -5.35 -12.64 -0.57
CA THR A 37 -6.48 -13.36 0.00
C THR A 37 -7.06 -14.33 -1.04
N PRO A 38 -7.24 -15.62 -0.70
CA PRO A 38 -7.77 -16.60 -1.64
C PRO A 38 -9.09 -16.13 -2.26
N GLY A 39 -9.18 -16.22 -3.60
CA GLY A 39 -10.39 -15.84 -4.35
C GLY A 39 -10.44 -14.38 -4.80
N VAL A 40 -9.52 -13.51 -4.35
CA VAL A 40 -9.52 -12.09 -4.77
C VAL A 40 -9.29 -11.94 -6.28
N GLU A 41 -8.41 -12.74 -6.88
CA GLU A 41 -8.16 -12.68 -8.33
C GLU A 41 -9.41 -13.04 -9.15
N ARG A 42 -10.18 -14.02 -8.66
CA ARG A 42 -11.45 -14.42 -9.30
C ARG A 42 -12.48 -13.31 -9.17
N LEU A 43 -12.60 -12.69 -8.00
CA LEU A 43 -13.50 -11.56 -7.78
C LEU A 43 -13.18 -10.40 -8.72
N PHE A 44 -11.91 -10.01 -8.83
CA PHE A 44 -11.47 -8.94 -9.71
C PHE A 44 -11.72 -9.26 -11.19
N ALA A 45 -11.53 -10.51 -11.61
CA ALA A 45 -11.86 -10.95 -12.96
C ALA A 45 -13.36 -10.82 -13.25
N SER A 46 -14.22 -11.26 -12.32
CA SER A 46 -15.68 -11.13 -12.47
C SER A 46 -16.13 -9.67 -12.53
N LEU A 47 -15.64 -8.81 -11.64
CA LEU A 47 -16.00 -7.39 -11.61
C LEU A 47 -15.63 -6.69 -12.92
N ARG A 48 -14.44 -6.99 -13.47
CA ARG A 48 -14.02 -6.46 -14.78
C ARG A 48 -14.86 -6.96 -15.93
N SER A 49 -15.23 -8.24 -15.94
CA SER A 49 -16.11 -8.79 -16.97
C SER A 49 -17.50 -8.12 -16.98
N SER A 50 -17.93 -7.62 -15.82
CA SER A 50 -19.15 -6.85 -15.64
C SER A 50 -18.95 -5.35 -15.89
N ASN A 51 -17.80 -4.93 -16.40
CA ASN A 51 -17.44 -3.54 -16.69
C ASN A 51 -17.53 -2.62 -15.44
N VAL A 52 -17.27 -3.18 -14.25
CA VAL A 52 -17.24 -2.45 -12.98
C VAL A 52 -15.83 -1.91 -12.74
N GLU A 53 -15.75 -0.61 -12.45
CA GLU A 53 -14.49 0.00 -12.02
C GLU A 53 -14.13 -0.45 -10.61
N VAL A 54 -12.86 -0.84 -10.43
CA VAL A 54 -12.35 -1.31 -9.15
C VAL A 54 -11.27 -0.36 -8.66
N TYR A 55 -11.36 0.00 -7.38
CA TYR A 55 -10.45 0.92 -6.71
C TYR A 55 -9.83 0.24 -5.48
N LEU A 56 -8.58 0.57 -5.19
CA LEU A 56 -7.87 0.12 -3.99
C LEU A 56 -7.68 1.33 -3.06
N VAL A 57 -8.25 1.28 -1.87
CA VAL A 57 -8.10 2.32 -0.85
C VAL A 57 -7.46 1.69 0.38
N SER A 58 -6.34 2.24 0.83
CA SER A 58 -5.57 1.72 1.96
C SER A 58 -4.95 2.84 2.77
N GLY A 59 -4.98 2.73 4.11
CA GLY A 59 -4.20 3.58 5.00
C GLY A 59 -2.72 3.19 5.08
N GLY A 60 -2.29 2.17 4.33
CA GLY A 60 -0.91 1.74 4.24
C GLY A 60 -0.07 2.57 3.28
N ILE A 61 1.16 2.11 3.05
CA ILE A 61 2.15 2.76 2.20
C ILE A 61 1.88 2.42 0.72
N PHE A 62 1.93 3.44 -0.13
CA PHE A 62 1.64 3.34 -1.56
C PHE A 62 2.49 2.30 -2.27
N GLU A 63 3.81 2.26 -2.05
CA GLU A 63 4.68 1.27 -2.71
C GLU A 63 4.26 -0.20 -2.46
N LEU A 64 3.69 -0.50 -1.28
CA LEU A 64 3.17 -1.83 -0.96
C LEU A 64 1.88 -2.13 -1.70
N VAL A 65 0.96 -1.15 -1.72
CA VAL A 65 -0.36 -1.29 -2.33
C VAL A 65 -0.26 -1.34 -3.85
N ASP A 66 0.64 -0.55 -4.45
CA ASP A 66 0.92 -0.55 -5.88
C ASP A 66 1.41 -1.94 -6.36
N ARG A 67 2.21 -2.64 -5.57
CA ARG A 67 2.60 -4.03 -5.88
C ARG A 67 1.39 -4.96 -5.97
N VAL A 68 0.40 -4.79 -5.08
CA VAL A 68 -0.88 -5.52 -5.13
C VAL A 68 -1.70 -5.11 -6.36
N ALA A 69 -1.80 -3.80 -6.62
CA ALA A 69 -2.52 -3.23 -7.75
C ALA A 69 -2.00 -3.79 -9.08
N LYS A 70 -0.68 -3.81 -9.28
CA LYS A 70 0.00 -4.38 -10.45
C LYS A 70 -0.30 -5.87 -10.61
N LYS A 71 -0.24 -6.64 -9.52
CA LYS A 71 -0.58 -8.08 -9.55
C LYS A 71 -2.03 -8.29 -9.97
N LEU A 72 -2.94 -7.47 -9.44
CA LEU A 72 -4.35 -7.55 -9.76
C LEU A 72 -4.68 -6.92 -11.11
N ARG A 73 -3.81 -6.11 -11.75
CA ARG A 73 -4.06 -5.30 -12.95
C ARG A 73 -5.04 -4.14 -12.74
N VAL A 74 -4.95 -3.47 -11.60
CA VAL A 74 -5.66 -2.22 -11.31
C VAL A 74 -4.79 -1.06 -11.81
N PRO A 75 -5.35 -0.08 -12.54
CA PRO A 75 -4.59 1.10 -12.97
C PRO A 75 -4.16 1.93 -11.77
N GLU A 76 -3.02 2.61 -11.87
CA GLU A 76 -2.44 3.39 -10.76
C GLU A 76 -3.38 4.51 -10.29
N ASP A 77 -4.09 5.16 -11.21
CA ASP A 77 -5.10 6.18 -10.91
C ASP A 77 -6.25 5.69 -10.02
N HIS A 78 -6.41 4.37 -9.87
CA HIS A 78 -7.43 3.76 -9.02
C HIS A 78 -6.87 3.32 -7.65
N VAL A 79 -5.62 3.69 -7.33
CA VAL A 79 -4.94 3.31 -6.09
C VAL A 79 -4.76 4.53 -5.20
N PHE A 80 -5.46 4.52 -4.07
CA PHE A 80 -5.40 5.55 -3.04
C PHE A 80 -4.73 5.00 -1.79
N ALA A 81 -3.50 5.42 -1.54
CA ALA A 81 -2.71 5.05 -0.38
C ALA A 81 -1.73 6.17 0.01
N ASN A 82 -1.18 6.09 1.22
CA ASN A 82 -0.28 7.09 1.75
C ASN A 82 1.09 7.01 1.05
N ARG A 83 1.60 8.13 0.53
CA ARG A 83 2.92 8.20 -0.08
C ARG A 83 3.92 8.71 0.95
N LEU A 84 5.00 7.96 1.16
CA LEU A 84 6.08 8.38 2.06
C LEU A 84 6.91 9.47 1.39
N ILE A 85 7.27 10.47 2.19
CA ILE A 85 8.19 11.55 1.79
C ILE A 85 9.56 11.21 2.37
N TYR A 86 10.60 11.35 1.56
CA TYR A 86 11.97 11.03 1.95
C TYR A 86 12.83 12.29 1.85
N ASN A 87 13.77 12.45 2.77
CA ASN A 87 14.81 13.47 2.70
C ASN A 87 15.95 13.07 1.75
N ASP A 88 16.95 13.94 1.58
CA ASP A 88 18.10 13.71 0.68
C ASP A 88 18.93 12.48 1.04
N ASP A 89 18.95 12.10 2.33
CA ASP A 89 19.60 10.88 2.83
C ASP A 89 18.76 9.60 2.61
N GLY A 90 17.56 9.72 2.02
CA GLY A 90 16.66 8.59 1.74
C GLY A 90 15.89 8.07 2.96
N MET A 91 15.88 8.83 4.05
CA MET A 91 15.13 8.55 5.28
C MET A 91 13.75 9.22 5.21
N HIS A 92 12.74 8.56 5.77
CA HIS A 92 11.42 9.18 5.93
C HIS A 92 11.51 10.42 6.82
N CYS A 93 10.89 11.53 6.40
CA CYS A 93 10.87 12.81 7.10
C CYS A 93 9.45 13.27 7.44
#